data_AF-A0A7C4KSV1-F1
#
_entry.id   AF-A0A7C4KSV1-F1
#
_cell.length_a   1.000
_cell.length_b   1.000
_cell.length_c   1.000
_cell.angle_alpha   90.00
_cell.angle_beta   90.00
_cell.angle_gamma   90.00
#
_symmetry.space_group_name_H-M   'P 1'
#
loop_
_entity.id
_entity.type
_entity.pdbx_description
1 polymer ?
#
loop_
_entity_poly.entity_id
_entity_poly.type
_entity_poly.pdbx_seq_one_letter_code
_entity_poly.pdbx_strand_id
1 'polypeptide(L)'
;MKIKQIFEKYPVASGRASAFLLLAIGAGGCGPTPEEIGRAVLLVSPLEMLVFLGLMRLLWVLWRKARPDLTMRLAPILWTTAALVLLAILAMVVPFSNPDSDHLEILNLLLLALCLGGSTALSAQLLMYLALRWLAPERAFHWSFLGAVAILSPAPLLAFVPGAEAFMDWAIPVWAAGGAWGIVPVVLFGIALLDAVLSRRRQVRGQTSQDSK
;
A
#
# COMPACT_ATOMS: atom_id res chain seq x y z
N MET A 1 -4.59 28.99 13.08
CA MET A 1 -5.11 29.34 11.75
C MET A 1 -5.83 28.11 11.21
N LYS A 2 -7.14 28.20 10.93
CA LYS A 2 -8.00 27.03 10.68
C LYS A 2 -7.63 26.35 9.36
N ILE A 3 -7.43 25.03 9.36
CA ILE A 3 -7.12 24.15 8.21
C ILE A 3 -7.95 24.50 6.95
N LYS A 4 -9.19 24.96 7.16
CA LYS A 4 -10.12 25.44 6.12
C LYS A 4 -9.54 26.51 5.18
N GLN A 5 -8.74 27.46 5.68
CA GLN A 5 -8.15 28.53 4.85
C GLN A 5 -7.04 28.05 3.93
N ILE A 6 -6.37 26.95 4.26
CA ILE A 6 -5.31 26.37 3.41
C ILE A 6 -5.96 25.61 2.25
N PHE A 7 -7.03 24.85 2.51
CA PHE A 7 -7.76 24.12 1.47
C PHE A 7 -8.53 25.04 0.50
N GLU A 8 -9.06 26.18 0.95
CA GLU A 8 -9.71 27.16 0.06
C GLU A 8 -8.71 27.86 -0.88
N LYS A 9 -7.45 27.99 -0.48
CA LYS A 9 -6.44 28.74 -1.25
C LYS A 9 -5.71 27.90 -2.29
N TYR A 10 -5.75 26.57 -2.17
CA TYR A 10 -5.04 25.64 -3.04
C TYR A 10 -5.99 24.52 -3.51
N PRO A 11 -6.82 24.77 -4.55
CA PRO A 11 -7.69 23.75 -5.11
C PRO A 11 -6.86 22.55 -5.59
N VAL A 12 -7.35 21.36 -5.24
CA VAL A 12 -6.73 20.04 -5.38
C VAL A 12 -6.44 19.73 -6.86
N ALA A 13 -5.32 20.23 -7.37
CA ALA A 13 -4.78 19.87 -8.66
C ALA A 13 -3.25 19.85 -8.56
N SER A 14 -2.67 18.66 -8.79
CA SER A 14 -1.25 18.33 -8.81
C SER A 14 -0.61 17.96 -7.45
N GLY A 15 0.20 16.90 -7.45
CA GLY A 15 0.92 16.34 -6.29
C GLY A 15 1.87 17.30 -5.55
N ARG A 16 1.96 18.56 -5.99
CA ARG A 16 2.53 19.66 -5.22
C ARG A 16 1.75 19.93 -3.93
N ALA A 17 0.43 19.81 -3.95
CA ALA A 17 -0.40 20.01 -2.76
C ALA A 17 -0.06 18.99 -1.64
N SER A 18 0.22 17.74 -2.01
CA SER A 18 0.62 16.67 -1.08
C SER A 18 2.00 16.96 -0.45
N ALA A 19 2.96 17.41 -1.26
CA ALA A 19 4.28 17.82 -0.77
C ALA A 19 4.21 19.06 0.14
N PHE A 20 3.35 20.03 -0.19
CA PHE A 20 3.10 21.20 0.66
C PHE A 20 2.35 20.84 1.95
N LEU A 21 1.45 19.86 1.93
CA LEU A 21 0.76 19.37 3.12
C LEU A 21 1.76 18.69 4.08
N LEU A 22 2.68 17.88 3.54
CA LEU A 22 3.74 17.23 4.31
C LEU A 22 4.74 18.23 4.89
N LEU A 23 5.12 19.25 4.12
CA LEU A 23 5.95 20.36 4.61
C LEU A 23 5.23 21.20 5.68
N ALA A 24 3.93 21.43 5.54
CA ALA A 24 3.13 22.16 6.53
C ALA A 24 2.92 21.36 7.83
N ILE A 25 2.75 20.04 7.75
CA ILE A 25 2.65 19.14 8.90
C ILE A 25 4.00 19.06 9.64
N GLY A 26 5.12 18.97 8.91
CA GLY A 26 6.46 18.88 9.51
C GLY A 26 6.97 20.18 10.15
N ALA A 27 6.49 21.35 9.73
CA ALA A 27 7.02 22.64 10.19
C ALA A 27 6.16 23.33 11.29
N GLY A 28 4.91 22.89 11.51
CA GLY A 28 3.93 23.70 12.24
C GLY A 28 3.53 23.22 13.64
N GLY A 29 3.85 21.98 14.06
CA GLY A 29 3.37 21.40 15.32
C GLY A 29 1.83 21.22 15.42
N CYS A 30 1.07 21.63 14.40
CA CYS A 30 -0.39 21.52 14.28
C CYS A 30 -0.81 20.38 13.33
N GLY A 31 -0.14 19.22 13.44
CA GLY A 31 -0.44 18.03 12.64
C GLY A 31 -1.04 16.90 13.48
N PRO A 32 -1.57 15.84 12.82
CA PRO A 32 -1.97 14.63 13.52
C PRO A 32 -0.77 14.04 14.25
N THR A 33 -1.01 13.56 15.46
CA THR A 33 -0.01 12.86 16.27
C THR A 33 0.41 11.54 15.59
N PRO A 34 1.61 11.01 15.87
CA PRO A 34 2.05 9.71 15.34
C PRO A 34 1.06 8.58 15.66
N GLU A 35 0.42 8.64 16.82
CA GLU A 35 -0.62 7.69 17.24
C GLU A 35 -1.85 7.75 16.32
N GLU A 36 -2.35 8.95 16.02
CA GLU A 36 -3.50 9.14 15.11
C GLU A 36 -3.18 8.65 13.69
N ILE A 37 -1.97 8.92 13.20
CA ILE A 37 -1.50 8.41 11.90
C ILE A 37 -1.43 6.88 11.92
N GLY A 38 -0.77 6.29 12.92
CA GLY A 38 -0.65 4.84 13.07
C GLY A 38 -2.03 4.16 13.14
N ARG A 39 -2.95 4.74 13.92
CA ARG A 39 -4.33 4.28 14.01
C ARG A 39 -5.03 4.35 12.65
N ALA A 40 -4.94 5.47 11.94
CA ALA A 40 -5.54 5.61 10.62
C ALA A 40 -5.02 4.58 9.63
N VAL A 41 -3.70 4.33 9.60
CA VAL A 41 -3.08 3.30 8.75
C VAL A 41 -3.59 1.90 9.12
N LEU A 42 -3.67 1.55 10.41
CA LEU A 42 -4.22 0.25 10.84
C LEU A 42 -5.68 0.07 10.41
N LEU A 43 -6.49 1.13 10.51
CA LEU A 43 -7.91 1.07 10.15
C LEU A 43 -8.13 0.85 8.65
N VAL A 44 -7.27 1.41 7.79
CA VAL A 44 -7.39 1.23 6.32
C VAL A 44 -6.65 0.00 5.81
N SER A 45 -5.68 -0.54 6.56
CA SER A 45 -4.85 -1.68 6.15
C SER A 45 -5.64 -2.92 5.67
N PRO A 46 -6.76 -3.34 6.30
CA PRO A 46 -7.55 -4.45 5.78
C PRO A 46 -8.10 -4.21 4.37
N LEU A 47 -8.59 -2.98 4.12
CA LEU A 47 -9.11 -2.59 2.81
C LEU A 47 -8.00 -2.58 1.76
N GLU A 48 -6.84 -2.02 2.10
CA GLU A 48 -5.67 -2.02 1.24
C GLU A 48 -5.23 -3.44 0.85
N MET A 49 -5.13 -4.34 1.84
CA MET A 49 -4.77 -5.74 1.60
C MET A 49 -5.77 -6.43 0.67
N LEU A 50 -7.07 -6.15 0.79
CA LEU A 50 -8.10 -6.67 -0.12
C LEU A 50 -7.94 -6.14 -1.55
N VAL A 51 -7.66 -4.84 -1.70
CA VAL A 51 -7.36 -4.23 -3.00
C VAL A 51 -6.14 -4.89 -3.63
N PHE A 52 -5.08 -5.10 -2.85
CA PHE A 52 -3.84 -5.71 -3.33
C PHE A 52 -4.04 -7.17 -3.73
N LEU A 53 -4.83 -7.91 -2.95
CA LEU A 53 -5.23 -9.28 -3.29
C LEU A 53 -5.99 -9.31 -4.63
N GLY A 54 -6.90 -8.36 -4.85
CA GLY A 54 -7.62 -8.22 -6.12
C GLY A 54 -6.67 -7.98 -7.30
N LEU A 55 -5.71 -7.07 -7.16
CA LEU A 55 -4.72 -6.77 -8.19
C LEU A 55 -3.79 -7.96 -8.46
N MET A 56 -3.31 -8.64 -7.42
CA MET A 56 -2.47 -9.84 -7.58
C MET A 56 -3.24 -10.99 -8.22
N ARG A 57 -4.52 -11.17 -7.85
CA ARG A 57 -5.38 -12.18 -8.47
C ARG A 57 -5.59 -11.89 -9.96
N LEU A 58 -5.76 -10.63 -10.34
CA LEU A 58 -5.85 -10.22 -11.74
C LEU A 58 -4.56 -10.57 -12.50
N LEU A 59 -3.39 -10.22 -11.95
CA LEU A 59 -2.10 -10.58 -12.53
C LEU A 59 -1.93 -12.10 -12.63
N TRP A 60 -2.29 -12.85 -11.59
CA TRP A 60 -2.21 -14.30 -11.58
C TRP A 60 -3.09 -14.93 -12.66
N VAL A 61 -4.34 -14.47 -12.83
CA VAL A 61 -5.24 -14.97 -13.88
C VAL A 61 -4.66 -14.75 -15.28
N LEU A 62 -4.00 -13.61 -15.51
CA LEU A 62 -3.32 -13.34 -16.78
C LEU A 62 -2.12 -14.26 -17.00
N TRP A 63 -1.35 -14.53 -15.93
CA TRP A 63 -0.17 -15.39 -15.96
C TRP A 63 -0.49 -16.87 -16.07
N ARG A 64 -1.59 -17.35 -15.46
CA ARG A 64 -1.94 -18.78 -15.39
C ARG A 64 -2.05 -19.44 -16.77
N LYS A 65 -2.46 -18.69 -17.79
CA LYS A 65 -2.52 -19.20 -19.18
C LYS A 65 -1.13 -19.44 -19.78
N ALA A 66 -0.15 -18.62 -19.41
CA ALA A 66 1.22 -18.73 -19.89
C ALA A 66 2.07 -19.68 -19.03
N ARG A 67 1.78 -19.73 -17.73
CA ARG A 67 2.52 -20.50 -16.72
C ARG A 67 1.51 -21.21 -15.81
N PRO A 68 0.97 -22.36 -16.21
CA PRO A 68 -0.04 -23.10 -15.43
C PRO A 68 0.53 -23.67 -14.13
N ASP A 69 1.85 -23.79 -14.04
CA ASP A 69 2.64 -24.17 -12.87
C ASP A 69 2.57 -23.13 -11.73
N LEU A 70 2.24 -21.87 -12.03
CA LEU A 70 2.12 -20.83 -11.02
C LEU A 70 0.84 -21.01 -10.19
N THR A 71 1.03 -21.28 -8.90
CA THR A 71 -0.05 -21.35 -7.92
C THR A 71 -0.11 -20.06 -7.10
N MET A 72 -1.27 -19.80 -6.50
CA MET A 72 -1.47 -18.70 -5.55
C MET A 72 -2.21 -19.26 -4.34
N ARG A 73 -1.51 -19.41 -3.21
CA ARG A 73 -2.15 -19.79 -1.94
C ARG A 73 -2.77 -18.56 -1.31
N LEU A 74 -4.09 -18.57 -1.21
CA LEU A 74 -4.86 -17.49 -0.60
C LEU A 74 -4.80 -17.54 0.94
N ALA A 75 -4.62 -18.72 1.53
CA ALA A 75 -4.62 -18.92 2.97
C ALA A 75 -3.73 -17.92 3.74
N PRO A 76 -2.42 -17.77 3.45
CA PRO A 76 -1.57 -16.83 4.20
C PRO A 76 -2.03 -15.37 4.07
N ILE A 77 -2.53 -14.98 2.90
CA ILE A 77 -3.06 -13.62 2.67
C ILE A 77 -4.32 -13.42 3.51
N LEU A 78 -5.25 -14.38 3.50
CA LEU A 78 -6.48 -14.30 4.29
C LEU A 78 -6.19 -14.26 5.80
N TRP A 79 -5.23 -15.05 6.29
CA TRP A 79 -4.80 -14.99 7.69
C TRP A 79 -4.21 -13.63 8.04
N THR A 80 -3.41 -13.06 7.14
CA THR A 80 -2.84 -11.71 7.32
C THR A 80 -3.93 -10.65 7.33
N THR A 81 -4.88 -10.71 6.39
CA THR A 81 -6.05 -9.80 6.37
C THR A 81 -6.85 -9.92 7.65
N ALA A 82 -7.11 -11.14 8.14
CA ALA A 82 -7.82 -11.36 9.40
C ALA A 82 -7.06 -10.76 10.59
N ALA A 83 -5.74 -10.92 10.65
CA ALA A 83 -4.91 -10.30 11.67
C ALA A 83 -4.98 -8.76 11.60
N LEU A 84 -4.93 -8.17 10.40
CA LEU A 84 -5.09 -6.73 10.20
C LEU A 84 -6.48 -6.23 10.65
N VAL A 85 -7.55 -7.01 10.39
CA VAL A 85 -8.90 -6.67 10.87
C VAL A 85 -8.93 -6.67 12.40
N LEU A 86 -8.34 -7.67 13.06
CA LEU A 86 -8.26 -7.70 14.52
C LEU A 86 -7.47 -6.50 15.07
N LEU A 87 -6.35 -6.14 14.44
CA LEU A 87 -5.57 -4.96 14.81
C LEU A 87 -6.36 -3.66 14.61
N ALA A 88 -7.12 -3.54 13.52
CA ALA A 88 -7.99 -2.39 13.27
C ALA A 88 -9.08 -2.26 14.34
N ILE A 89 -9.71 -3.37 14.74
CA ILE A 89 -10.69 -3.40 15.84
C ILE A 89 -10.03 -2.97 17.15
N LEU A 90 -8.85 -3.51 17.48
CA LEU A 90 -8.10 -3.10 18.69
C LEU A 90 -7.79 -1.60 18.66
N ALA A 91 -7.37 -1.07 17.52
CA ALA A 91 -7.07 0.35 17.36
C ALA A 91 -8.30 1.27 17.53
N MET A 92 -9.52 0.78 17.28
CA MET A 92 -10.76 1.52 17.57
C MET A 92 -11.09 1.57 19.07
N VAL A 93 -10.68 0.56 19.84
CA VAL A 93 -11.01 0.43 21.27
C VAL A 93 -10.04 1.23 22.15
N VAL A 94 -8.82 1.51 21.66
CA VAL A 94 -7.88 2.38 22.37
C VAL A 94 -8.45 3.81 22.40
N PRO A 95 -8.61 4.44 23.57
CA PRO A 95 -9.13 5.81 23.66
C PRO A 95 -8.23 6.78 22.88
N PHE A 96 -8.80 7.83 22.30
CA PHE A 96 -8.00 8.89 21.71
C PHE A 96 -7.36 9.72 22.82
N SER A 97 -6.06 10.00 22.66
CA SER A 97 -5.34 10.95 23.50
C SER A 97 -5.93 12.38 23.39
N ASN A 98 -6.66 12.67 22.30
CA ASN A 98 -7.42 13.91 22.11
C ASN A 98 -8.92 13.62 21.86
N PRO A 99 -9.81 13.91 22.82
CA PRO A 99 -11.26 13.68 22.66
C PRO A 99 -11.96 14.72 21.77
N ASP A 100 -11.30 15.83 21.44
CA ASP A 100 -11.88 16.96 20.68
C ASP A 100 -11.73 16.83 19.15
N SER A 101 -11.19 15.72 18.65
CA SER A 101 -10.97 15.53 17.20
C SER A 101 -12.31 15.44 16.45
N ASP A 102 -12.57 16.41 15.58
CA ASP A 102 -13.79 16.44 14.76
C ASP A 102 -13.87 15.18 13.86
N HIS A 103 -15.06 14.57 13.73
CA HIS A 103 -15.26 13.38 12.89
C HIS A 103 -14.77 13.55 11.43
N LEU A 104 -14.84 14.78 10.92
CA LEU A 104 -14.39 15.12 9.57
C LEU A 104 -12.87 15.06 9.43
N GLU A 105 -12.12 15.32 10.51
CA GLU A 105 -10.67 15.20 10.54
C GLU A 105 -10.23 13.74 10.52
N ILE A 106 -10.95 12.86 11.24
CA ILE A 106 -10.71 11.41 11.22
C ILE A 106 -10.91 10.84 9.81
N LEU A 107 -12.00 11.21 9.13
CA LEU A 107 -12.25 10.73 7.77
C LEU A 107 -11.17 11.19 6.79
N ASN A 108 -10.74 12.45 6.89
CA ASN A 108 -9.64 12.97 6.08
C ASN A 108 -8.33 12.24 6.35
N LEU A 109 -8.06 11.90 7.61
CA LEU A 109 -6.86 11.15 8.01
C LEU A 109 -6.89 9.72 7.46
N LEU A 110 -8.05 9.05 7.49
CA LEU A 110 -8.22 7.73 6.89
C LEU A 110 -8.01 7.77 5.37
N LEU A 111 -8.58 8.76 4.68
CA LEU A 111 -8.35 8.94 3.24
C LEU A 111 -6.88 9.22 2.92
N LEU A 112 -6.22 10.04 3.74
CA LEU A 112 -4.79 10.33 3.59
C LEU A 112 -3.95 9.07 3.81
N ALA A 113 -4.25 8.29 4.85
CA ALA A 113 -3.59 7.01 5.12
C ALA A 113 -3.76 6.04 3.96
N LEU A 114 -4.99 5.92 3.42
CA LEU A 114 -5.30 5.07 2.28
C LEU A 114 -4.53 5.48 1.02
N CYS A 115 -4.50 6.79 0.73
CA CYS A 115 -3.82 7.31 -0.45
C CYS A 115 -2.30 7.19 -0.33
N LEU A 116 -1.73 7.53 0.84
CA LEU A 116 -0.28 7.59 1.01
C LEU A 116 0.31 6.23 1.42
N GLY A 117 -0.19 5.67 2.51
CA GLY A 117 0.19 4.35 3.02
C GLY A 117 -0.09 3.25 2.01
N GLY A 118 -1.30 3.21 1.46
CA GLY A 118 -1.70 2.21 0.48
C GLY A 118 -0.88 2.23 -0.81
N SER A 119 -0.55 3.42 -1.34
CA SER A 119 0.32 3.51 -2.54
C SER A 119 1.73 2.99 -2.27
N THR A 120 2.27 3.26 -1.08
CA THR A 120 3.59 2.79 -0.65
C THR A 120 3.60 1.28 -0.45
N ALA A 121 2.61 0.75 0.26
CA ALA A 121 2.46 -0.69 0.49
C ALA A 121 2.24 -1.47 -0.81
N LEU A 122 1.44 -0.93 -1.74
CA LEU A 122 1.25 -1.51 -3.07
C LEU A 122 2.56 -1.53 -3.86
N SER A 123 3.33 -0.44 -3.82
CA SER A 123 4.63 -0.35 -4.49
C SER A 123 5.60 -1.40 -3.93
N ALA A 124 5.69 -1.52 -2.61
CA ALA A 124 6.53 -2.52 -1.95
C ALA A 124 6.12 -3.95 -2.34
N GLN A 125 4.81 -4.24 -2.37
CA GLN A 125 4.29 -5.52 -2.81
C GLN A 125 4.59 -5.82 -4.29
N LEU A 126 4.44 -4.83 -5.18
CA LEU A 126 4.76 -4.98 -6.61
C LEU A 126 6.26 -5.16 -6.83
N LEU A 127 7.10 -4.44 -6.11
CA LEU A 127 8.55 -4.63 -6.13
C LEU A 127 8.93 -6.03 -5.64
N MET A 128 8.33 -6.49 -4.53
CA MET A 128 8.54 -7.84 -4.01
C MET A 128 8.09 -8.89 -5.04
N TYR A 129 6.94 -8.70 -5.68
CA TYR A 129 6.47 -9.56 -6.76
C TYR A 129 7.47 -9.62 -7.92
N LEU A 130 7.93 -8.47 -8.40
CA LEU A 130 8.89 -8.40 -9.51
C LEU A 130 10.20 -9.08 -9.11
N ALA A 131 10.75 -8.78 -7.93
CA ALA A 131 11.97 -9.40 -7.42
C ALA A 131 11.85 -10.93 -7.30
N LEU A 132 10.78 -11.41 -6.65
CA LEU A 132 10.52 -12.84 -6.51
C LEU A 132 10.29 -13.51 -7.85
N ARG A 133 9.70 -12.83 -8.82
CA ARG A 133 9.51 -13.39 -10.16
C ARG A 133 10.84 -13.72 -10.85
N TRP A 134 11.89 -12.92 -10.62
CA TRP A 134 13.22 -13.20 -11.17
C TRP A 134 13.96 -14.28 -10.37
N LEU A 135 13.79 -14.32 -9.05
CA LEU A 135 14.56 -15.19 -8.16
C LEU A 135 13.90 -16.57 -7.94
N ALA A 136 12.57 -16.61 -7.85
CA ALA A 136 11.77 -17.79 -7.52
C ALA A 136 10.34 -17.62 -8.08
N PRO A 137 10.14 -17.75 -9.41
CA PRO A 137 8.88 -17.44 -10.08
C PRO A 137 7.68 -18.20 -9.51
N GLU A 138 7.86 -19.46 -9.10
CA GLU A 138 6.84 -20.29 -8.46
C GLU A 138 6.35 -19.74 -7.11
N ARG A 139 7.14 -18.87 -6.48
CA ARG A 139 6.88 -18.22 -5.19
C ARG A 139 6.38 -16.79 -5.31
N ALA A 140 6.46 -16.16 -6.49
CA ALA A 140 6.18 -14.73 -6.67
C ALA A 140 4.76 -14.32 -6.23
N PHE A 141 3.74 -15.08 -6.62
CA PHE A 141 2.35 -14.81 -6.21
C PHE A 141 2.06 -15.20 -4.75
N HIS A 142 2.88 -16.07 -4.16
CA HIS A 142 2.71 -16.53 -2.80
C HIS A 142 3.24 -15.56 -1.76
N TRP A 143 4.39 -14.96 -2.01
CA TRP A 143 5.14 -14.21 -1.00
C TRP A 143 5.22 -12.72 -1.29
N SER A 144 4.71 -12.24 -2.42
CA SER A 144 4.69 -10.82 -2.76
C SER A 144 3.93 -9.96 -1.74
N PHE A 145 2.89 -10.51 -1.09
CA PHE A 145 2.14 -9.79 -0.05
C PHE A 145 3.01 -9.37 1.14
N LEU A 146 4.15 -10.05 1.38
CA LEU A 146 5.09 -9.66 2.43
C LEU A 146 5.62 -8.24 2.24
N GLY A 147 5.70 -7.74 1.01
CA GLY A 147 6.09 -6.35 0.74
C GLY A 147 5.09 -5.36 1.34
N ALA A 148 3.79 -5.59 1.18
CA ALA A 148 2.77 -4.75 1.81
C ALA A 148 2.75 -4.93 3.33
N VAL A 149 2.86 -6.16 3.83
CA VAL A 149 2.91 -6.43 5.28
C VAL A 149 4.06 -5.69 5.95
N ALA A 150 5.26 -5.71 5.36
CA ALA A 150 6.41 -5.01 5.90
C ALA A 150 6.20 -3.49 6.07
N ILE A 151 5.32 -2.90 5.26
CA ILE A 151 4.96 -1.47 5.35
C ILE A 151 3.79 -1.24 6.30
N LEU A 152 2.78 -2.12 6.30
CA LEU A 152 1.51 -1.93 7.00
C LEU A 152 1.47 -2.48 8.43
N SER A 153 2.34 -3.41 8.81
CA SER A 153 2.28 -4.03 10.14
C SER A 153 3.25 -3.44 11.19
N PRO A 154 4.55 -3.26 10.94
CA PRO A 154 5.48 -2.92 12.01
C PRO A 154 5.30 -1.46 12.45
N ALA A 155 5.25 -0.55 11.49
CA ALA A 155 5.28 0.88 11.76
C ALA A 155 4.02 1.41 12.46
N PRO A 156 2.79 1.01 12.07
CA PRO A 156 1.59 1.49 12.76
C PRO A 156 1.45 0.90 14.17
N LEU A 157 1.94 -0.32 14.41
CA LEU A 157 1.94 -0.92 15.75
C LEU A 157 2.97 -0.24 16.67
N LEU A 158 4.14 0.12 16.13
CA LEU A 158 5.17 0.82 16.88
C LEU A 158 4.72 2.22 17.32
N ALA A 159 3.78 2.86 16.61
CA ALA A 159 3.21 4.14 17.02
C ALA A 159 2.54 4.12 18.42
N PHE A 160 2.16 2.93 18.92
CA PHE A 160 1.59 2.76 20.26
C PHE A 160 2.62 2.41 21.34
N VAL A 161 3.91 2.28 20.98
CA VAL A 161 4.98 1.94 21.91
C VAL A 161 5.65 3.23 22.42
N PRO A 162 5.72 3.45 23.75
CA PRO A 162 6.43 4.61 24.31
C PRO A 162 7.88 4.67 23.82
N GLY A 163 8.31 5.83 23.33
CA GLY A 163 9.66 6.05 22.82
C GLY A 163 9.91 5.69 21.35
N ALA A 164 8.86 5.28 20.60
CA ALA A 164 8.97 4.98 19.17
C ALA A 164 8.95 6.21 18.24
N GLU A 165 8.98 7.42 18.80
CA GLU A 165 8.90 8.70 18.07
C GLU A 165 9.96 8.80 16.96
N ALA A 166 11.22 8.49 17.28
CA ALA A 166 12.32 8.51 16.31
C ALA A 166 12.13 7.53 15.14
N PHE A 167 11.43 6.42 15.36
CA PHE A 167 11.10 5.48 14.28
C PHE A 167 9.97 6.03 13.41
N MET A 168 8.94 6.64 14.02
CA MET A 168 7.83 7.26 13.30
C MET A 168 8.28 8.45 12.45
N ASP A 169 9.25 9.23 12.93
CA ASP A 169 9.88 10.32 12.18
C ASP A 169 10.51 9.84 10.87
N TRP A 170 10.98 8.60 10.82
CA TRP A 170 11.51 7.98 9.61
C TRP A 170 10.42 7.28 8.77
N ALA A 171 9.48 6.60 9.42
CA ALA A 171 8.42 5.84 8.73
C ALA A 171 7.42 6.75 7.98
N ILE A 172 7.06 7.90 8.57
CA ILE A 172 6.10 8.84 7.98
C ILE A 172 6.59 9.35 6.61
N PRO A 173 7.84 9.85 6.46
CA PRO A 173 8.40 10.20 5.16
C PRO A 173 8.36 9.05 4.14
N VAL A 174 8.61 7.81 4.56
CA VAL A 174 8.58 6.64 3.66
C VAL A 174 7.17 6.39 3.13
N TRP A 175 6.17 6.39 4.01
CA TRP A 175 4.75 6.29 3.61
C TRP A 175 4.29 7.45 2.74
N ALA A 176 4.74 8.65 3.08
CA ALA A 176 4.41 9.86 2.36
C ALA A 176 5.05 9.90 0.97
N ALA A 177 6.29 9.46 0.83
CA ALA A 177 7.04 9.49 -0.42
C ALA A 177 6.48 8.51 -1.45
N GLY A 178 6.07 7.29 -1.06
CA GLY A 178 5.41 6.38 -1.99
C GLY A 178 4.02 6.87 -2.40
N GLY A 179 3.33 7.56 -1.47
CA GLY A 179 2.03 8.19 -1.64
C GLY A 179 1.96 9.38 -2.56
N ALA A 180 2.86 10.35 -2.38
CA ALA A 180 2.81 11.66 -3.03
C ALA A 180 2.93 11.57 -4.56
N TRP A 181 3.43 10.45 -5.07
CA TRP A 181 3.65 10.28 -6.50
C TRP A 181 2.58 9.42 -7.15
N GLY A 182 2.05 8.36 -6.52
CA GLY A 182 1.05 7.43 -7.09
C GLY A 182 1.43 6.73 -8.41
N ILE A 183 2.42 7.27 -9.11
CA ILE A 183 3.00 6.88 -10.38
C ILE A 183 3.83 5.61 -10.18
N VAL A 184 4.51 5.47 -9.04
CA VAL A 184 5.34 4.29 -8.76
C VAL A 184 4.53 2.99 -8.83
N PRO A 185 3.44 2.80 -8.06
CA PRO A 185 2.67 1.55 -8.15
C PRO A 185 2.03 1.38 -9.54
N VAL A 186 1.60 2.47 -10.19
CA VAL A 186 1.04 2.42 -11.55
C VAL A 186 2.07 1.95 -12.58
N VAL A 187 3.29 2.48 -12.55
CA VAL A 187 4.38 2.11 -13.45
C VAL A 187 4.80 0.66 -13.20
N LEU A 188 4.98 0.27 -11.93
CA LEU A 188 5.34 -1.11 -11.58
C LEU A 188 4.26 -2.11 -12.03
N PHE A 189 2.99 -1.77 -11.83
CA PHE A 189 1.88 -2.59 -12.30
C PHE A 189 1.84 -2.65 -13.84
N GLY A 190 2.07 -1.52 -14.53
CA GLY A 190 2.18 -1.46 -15.98
C GLY A 190 3.30 -2.33 -16.54
N ILE A 191 4.47 -2.33 -15.90
CA ILE A 191 5.59 -3.22 -16.23
C ILE A 191 5.18 -4.68 -16.06
N ALA A 192 4.61 -5.04 -14.91
CA ALA A 192 4.15 -6.40 -14.64
C ALA A 192 3.09 -6.87 -15.67
N LEU A 193 2.18 -5.98 -16.06
CA LEU A 193 1.14 -6.26 -17.05
C LEU A 193 1.72 -6.42 -18.47
N LEU A 194 2.57 -5.50 -18.91
CA LEU A 194 3.23 -5.56 -20.22
C LEU A 194 4.00 -6.86 -20.37
N ASP A 195 4.76 -7.23 -19.34
CA ASP A 195 5.56 -8.44 -19.36
C ASP A 195 4.71 -9.72 -19.38
N ALA A 196 3.58 -9.75 -18.65
CA ALA A 196 2.59 -10.82 -18.74
C ALA A 196 2.05 -10.99 -20.19
N VAL A 197 1.71 -9.87 -20.83
CA VAL A 197 1.20 -9.87 -22.22
C VAL A 197 2.28 -10.32 -23.21
N LEU A 198 3.50 -9.84 -23.07
CA LEU A 198 4.62 -10.20 -23.96
C LEU A 198 5.01 -11.68 -23.82
N SER A 199 5.06 -12.19 -22.60
CA SER A 199 5.35 -13.60 -22.32
C SER A 199 4.32 -14.52 -22.97
N ARG A 200 3.03 -14.17 -22.90
CA ARG A 200 1.96 -14.91 -23.57
C ARG A 200 2.12 -14.93 -25.09
N ARG A 201 2.48 -13.79 -25.70
CA ARG A 201 2.68 -13.71 -27.17
C ARG A 201 3.83 -14.59 -27.65
N ARG A 202 4.92 -14.68 -26.88
CA ARG A 202 6.08 -15.51 -27.23
C ARG A 202 5.76 -17.01 -27.24
N GLN A 203 4.98 -17.48 -26.27
CA GLN A 203 4.58 -18.89 -26.22
C GLN A 203 3.67 -19.30 -27.38
N VAL A 204 2.68 -18.46 -27.72
CA VAL A 204 1.79 -18.75 -28.85
C VAL A 204 2.58 -18.89 -30.15
N ARG A 205 3.55 -18.00 -30.40
CA ARG A 205 4.45 -18.09 -31.56
C ARG A 205 5.35 -19.33 -31.54
N GLY A 206 5.85 -19.71 -30.35
CA GLY A 206 6.70 -20.90 -30.19
C GLY A 206 5.96 -22.19 -30.56
N GLN A 207 4.69 -22.30 -30.17
CA GLN A 207 3.85 -23.47 -30.52
C GLN A 207 3.58 -23.55 -32.03
N THR A 208 3.28 -22.43 -32.69
CA THR A 208 2.98 -22.45 -34.15
C THR A 208 4.16 -22.90 -35.00
N SER A 209 5.39 -22.66 -34.55
CA SER A 209 6.60 -23.09 -35.28
C SER A 209 6.94 -24.57 -35.08
N GLN A 210 6.38 -25.22 -34.07
CA GLN A 210 6.63 -26.63 -33.79
C GLN A 210 5.64 -27.54 -34.53
N ASP A 211 4.40 -27.07 -34.74
CA ASP A 211 3.37 -27.80 -35.50
C ASP A 211 3.59 -27.78 -37.03
N SER A 212 4.51 -26.93 -37.53
CA SER A 212 4.83 -26.80 -38.96
C SER A 212 6.04 -27.63 -39.41
N LYS A 213 6.60 -28.47 -38.55
CA LYS A 213 7.73 -29.37 -38.84
C LYS A 213 7.28 -30.81 -38.78
#